data_AF-A0A2G4DZF4-F1
#
_entry.id   AF-A0A2G4DZF4-F1
#
_cell.length_a   1.000
_cell.length_b   1.000
_cell.length_c   1.000
_cell.angle_alpha   90.00
_cell.angle_beta   90.00
_cell.angle_gamma   90.00
#
_symmetry.space_group_name_H-M   'P 1'
#
loop_
_entity.id
_entity.type
_entity.pdbx_description
1 polymer ?
#
loop_
_entity_poly.entity_id
_entity_poly.type
_entity_poly.pdbx_seq_one_letter_code
_entity_poly.pdbx_strand_id
1 'polypeptide(L)'
;MLALLVRGHRRNIPKDKFAEFGNEGVKLIRLCALLRFAILFHHIRGTQEMPQPVLTANDNHLDIVFPDGWLENNQLTQADFALEAEWLTL
;
A
#
# COMPACT_ATOMS: atom_id res chain seq x y z
N MET A 1 0.30 19.00 2.86
CA MET A 1 0.09 17.58 3.22
C MET A 1 -0.21 16.71 2.00
N LEU A 2 -1.20 17.02 1.16
CA LEU A 2 -1.53 16.21 -0.03
C LEU A 2 -0.33 15.98 -0.99
N ALA A 3 0.43 17.02 -1.28
CA ALA A 3 1.62 16.90 -2.13
C ALA A 3 2.68 15.91 -1.59
N LEU A 4 2.73 15.72 -0.26
CA LEU A 4 3.65 14.78 0.37
C LEU A 4 3.17 13.32 0.20
N LEU A 5 1.84 13.10 0.26
CA LEU A 5 1.24 11.80 -0.07
C LEU A 5 1.51 11.45 -1.55
N VAL A 6 1.31 12.41 -2.45
CA VAL A 6 1.67 12.26 -3.88
C VAL A 6 3.17 12.09 -4.07
N ARG A 7 4.03 12.62 -3.20
CA ARG A 7 5.48 12.35 -3.30
C ARG A 7 5.85 10.94 -2.82
N GLY A 8 5.16 10.43 -1.80
CA GLY A 8 5.44 9.12 -1.20
C GLY A 8 4.75 7.92 -1.84
N HIS A 9 3.86 8.12 -2.82
CA HIS A 9 2.99 7.05 -3.36
C HIS A 9 3.70 5.95 -4.18
N ARG A 10 5.03 5.99 -4.35
CA ARG A 10 5.76 4.96 -5.11
C ARG A 10 7.20 4.83 -4.61
N ARG A 11 7.74 3.60 -4.57
CA ARG A 11 9.12 3.27 -4.13
C ARG A 11 9.37 3.58 -2.64
N ASN A 12 10.55 4.03 -2.24
CA ASN A 12 10.83 4.40 -0.85
C ASN A 12 10.01 5.62 -0.41
N ILE A 13 9.39 5.53 0.77
CA ILE A 13 8.76 6.68 1.42
C ILE A 13 9.87 7.60 1.96
N PRO A 14 9.86 8.92 1.64
CA PRO A 14 10.88 9.85 2.14
C PRO A 14 10.63 10.20 3.61
N LYS A 15 10.93 9.26 4.53
CA LYS A 15 10.60 9.33 5.98
C LYS A 15 11.01 10.65 6.63
N ASP A 16 12.19 11.19 6.28
CA ASP A 16 12.67 12.48 6.80
C ASP A 16 11.69 13.63 6.54
N LYS A 17 11.08 13.66 5.35
CA LYS A 17 10.09 14.68 4.98
C LYS A 17 8.76 14.52 5.71
N PHE A 18 8.43 13.32 6.14
CA PHE A 18 7.25 13.07 6.98
C PHE A 18 7.56 13.41 8.44
N ALA A 19 8.78 13.16 8.91
CA ALA A 19 9.22 13.47 10.28
C ALA A 19 9.19 14.98 10.59
N GLU A 20 9.35 15.85 9.58
CA GLU A 20 9.16 17.31 9.69
C GLU A 20 7.77 17.71 10.26
N PHE A 21 6.79 16.80 10.24
CA PHE A 21 5.43 17.02 10.76
C PHE A 21 5.19 16.45 12.17
N GLY A 22 6.24 15.96 12.84
CA GLY A 22 6.14 15.38 14.20
C GLY A 22 5.13 14.23 14.26
N ASN A 23 4.20 14.28 15.23
CA ASN A 23 3.19 13.23 15.42
C ASN A 23 2.26 13.03 14.21
N GLU A 24 2.04 14.08 13.41
CA GLU A 24 1.23 13.97 12.19
C GLU A 24 1.99 13.24 11.06
N GLY A 25 3.32 13.17 11.13
CA GLY A 25 4.15 12.43 10.19
C GLY A 25 3.80 10.94 10.14
N VAL A 26 3.57 10.32 11.30
CA VAL A 26 3.16 8.91 11.40
C VAL A 26 1.81 8.68 10.73
N LYS A 27 0.83 9.56 10.97
CA LYS A 27 -0.48 9.47 10.32
C LYS A 27 -0.38 9.62 8.81
N LEU A 28 0.46 10.55 8.34
CA LEU A 28 0.71 10.76 6.91
C LEU A 28 1.39 9.54 6.25
N ILE A 29 2.32 8.87 6.93
CA ILE A 29 2.92 7.62 6.44
C ILE A 29 1.84 6.54 6.30
N ARG A 30 0.98 6.37 7.31
CA ARG A 30 -0.13 5.40 7.28
C ARG A 30 -1.12 5.69 6.14
N LEU A 31 -1.49 6.96 5.94
CA LEU A 31 -2.30 7.38 4.80
C LEU A 31 -1.61 7.13 3.46
N CYS A 32 -0.28 7.30 3.40
CA CYS A 32 0.50 6.99 2.21
C CYS A 32 0.47 5.49 1.88
N ALA A 33 0.62 4.61 2.87
CA ALA A 33 0.48 3.17 2.69
C ALA A 33 -0.92 2.77 2.16
N LEU A 34 -2.00 3.33 2.73
CA LEU A 34 -3.36 3.10 2.24
C LEU A 34 -3.58 3.60 0.81
N LEU A 35 -3.02 4.77 0.48
CA LEU A 35 -3.07 5.30 -0.89
C LEU A 35 -2.37 4.37 -1.88
N ARG A 36 -1.20 3.83 -1.51
CA ARG A 36 -0.43 2.92 -2.35
C ARG A 36 -1.14 1.60 -2.57
N PHE A 37 -1.72 1.04 -1.52
CA PHE A 37 -2.63 -0.10 -1.64
C PHE A 37 -3.76 0.19 -2.63
N ALA A 38 -4.49 1.31 -2.46
CA ALA A 38 -5.62 1.64 -3.34
C ALA A 38 -5.19 1.81 -4.80
N ILE A 39 -4.04 2.42 -5.06
CA ILE A 39 -3.49 2.58 -6.42
C ILE A 39 -3.17 1.22 -7.03
N LEU A 40 -2.47 0.34 -6.32
CA LEU A 40 -2.13 -1.00 -6.82
C LEU A 40 -3.39 -1.85 -7.04
N PHE A 41 -4.32 -1.80 -6.09
CA PHE A 41 -5.59 -2.50 -6.16
C PHE A 41 -6.42 -2.06 -7.37
N HIS A 42 -6.48 -0.76 -7.67
CA HIS A 42 -7.17 -0.27 -8.86
C HIS A 42 -6.34 -0.36 -10.14
N HIS A 43 -5.05 -0.72 -10.06
CA HIS A 43 -4.23 -1.00 -11.25
C HIS A 43 -4.51 -2.37 -11.85
N ILE A 44 -5.26 -3.25 -11.16
CA ILE A 44 -5.70 -4.54 -11.66
C ILE A 44 -6.53 -4.31 -12.94
N ARG A 45 -5.96 -4.68 -14.10
CA ARG A 45 -6.59 -4.49 -15.41
C ARG A 45 -7.40 -5.73 -15.77
N GLY A 46 -8.67 -5.57 -16.12
CA GLY A 46 -9.45 -6.66 -16.71
C GLY A 46 -10.95 -6.53 -16.49
N THR A 47 -11.69 -7.48 -17.07
CA THR A 47 -13.12 -7.71 -16.82
C THR A 47 -13.38 -8.66 -15.64
N GLN A 48 -12.34 -8.99 -14.88
CA GLN A 48 -12.41 -9.90 -13.74
C GLN A 48 -13.09 -9.22 -12.56
N GLU A 49 -13.87 -9.99 -11.80
CA GLU A 49 -14.53 -9.50 -10.60
C GLU A 49 -13.49 -9.03 -9.58
N MET A 50 -13.65 -7.81 -9.06
CA MET A 50 -12.75 -7.27 -8.06
C MET A 50 -12.86 -8.11 -6.78
N PRO A 51 -11.75 -8.60 -6.22
CA PRO A 51 -11.80 -9.34 -4.96
C PRO A 51 -12.20 -8.39 -3.83
N GLN A 52 -12.66 -8.97 -2.72
CA GLN A 52 -12.84 -8.24 -1.47
C GLN A 52 -11.76 -8.67 -0.48
N PRO A 53 -10.56 -8.04 -0.50
CA PRO A 53 -9.53 -8.35 0.46
C PRO A 53 -9.91 -7.83 1.85
N VAL A 54 -9.46 -8.53 2.89
CA VAL A 54 -9.56 -8.10 4.28
C VAL A 54 -8.29 -7.35 4.66
N LEU A 55 -8.44 -6.11 5.14
CA LEU A 55 -7.33 -5.30 5.63
C LEU A 55 -7.38 -5.27 7.16
N THR A 56 -6.28 -5.65 7.82
CA THR A 56 -6.13 -5.60 9.27
C THR A 56 -4.96 -4.72 9.64
N ALA A 57 -5.23 -3.62 10.34
CA ALA A 57 -4.19 -2.72 10.82
C ALA A 57 -3.73 -3.14 12.23
N ASN A 58 -2.41 -3.31 12.37
CA ASN A 58 -1.72 -3.48 13.64
C ASN A 58 -0.85 -2.23 13.91
N ASP A 59 0.02 -2.25 14.91
CA ASP A 59 0.81 -1.08 15.33
C ASP A 59 1.50 -0.36 14.14
N ASN A 60 2.43 -1.05 13.49
CA ASN A 60 3.19 -0.56 12.34
C ASN A 60 3.07 -1.49 11.11
N HIS A 61 2.11 -2.40 11.12
CA HIS A 61 1.87 -3.35 10.04
C HIS A 61 0.45 -3.24 9.53
N LEU A 62 0.27 -3.47 8.23
CA LEU A 62 -1.03 -3.57 7.58
C LEU A 62 -1.07 -4.91 6.85
N ASP A 63 -1.85 -5.84 7.36
CA ASP A 63 -2.04 -7.14 6.74
C ASP A 63 -3.16 -7.06 5.72
N ILE A 64 -2.92 -7.62 4.54
CA ILE A 64 -3.86 -7.64 3.41
C ILE A 64 -4.06 -9.10 3.01
N VAL A 65 -5.28 -9.61 3.19
CA VAL A 65 -5.64 -10.99 2.89
C VAL A 65 -6.60 -11.01 1.71
N PHE A 66 -6.16 -11.55 0.59
CA PHE A 66 -7.00 -11.79 -0.58
C PHE A 66 -7.77 -13.11 -0.44
N PRO A 67 -8.89 -13.29 -1.18
CA PRO A 67 -9.58 -14.58 -1.23
C PRO A 67 -8.65 -15.71 -1.68
N ASP A 68 -8.88 -16.91 -1.15
CA ASP A 68 -8.06 -18.09 -1.47
C ASP A 68 -7.95 -18.33 -2.98
N GLY A 69 -6.73 -18.58 -3.46
CA GLY A 69 -6.46 -18.82 -4.87
C GLY A 69 -6.46 -17.56 -5.75
N TRP A 70 -6.83 -16.39 -5.22
CA TRP A 70 -6.97 -15.20 -6.06
C TRP A 70 -5.62 -14.66 -6.52
N LEU A 71 -4.62 -14.58 -5.64
CA LEU A 71 -3.29 -14.09 -6.01
C LEU A 71 -2.55 -15.04 -6.94
N GLU A 72 -2.71 -16.35 -6.74
CA GLU A 72 -2.13 -17.39 -7.61
C GLU A 72 -2.64 -17.28 -9.05
N ASN A 73 -3.90 -16.87 -9.20
CA ASN A 73 -4.53 -16.59 -10.50
C ASN A 73 -4.21 -15.19 -11.04
N ASN A 74 -3.61 -14.31 -10.23
CA ASN A 74 -3.26 -12.92 -10.56
C ASN A 74 -1.78 -12.64 -10.27
N GLN A 75 -0.88 -13.41 -10.90
CA GLN A 75 0.56 -13.42 -10.62
C GLN A 75 1.23 -12.04 -10.74
N LEU A 76 0.79 -11.19 -11.66
CA LEU A 76 1.31 -9.82 -11.77
C LEU A 76 0.93 -8.98 -10.55
N THR A 77 -0.32 -9.06 -10.11
CA THR A 77 -0.79 -8.39 -8.88
C THR A 77 -0.08 -8.92 -7.65
N GLN A 78 0.17 -10.23 -7.58
CA GLN A 78 0.99 -10.83 -6.52
C GLN A 78 2.40 -10.24 -6.48
N ALA A 79 3.07 -10.13 -7.63
CA ALA A 79 4.41 -9.55 -7.73
C ALA A 79 4.42 -8.06 -7.34
N ASP A 80 3.40 -7.30 -7.76
CA ASP A 80 3.26 -5.88 -7.43
C ASP A 80 3.09 -5.66 -5.91
N PHE A 81 2.24 -6.45 -5.24
CA PHE A 81 2.06 -6.37 -3.79
C PHE A 81 3.27 -6.88 -3.01
N ALA A 82 3.98 -7.90 -3.50
CA ALA A 82 5.22 -8.37 -2.88
C ALA A 82 6.29 -7.27 -2.90
N LEU A 83 6.49 -6.62 -4.06
CA LEU A 83 7.42 -5.50 -4.19
C LEU A 83 7.00 -4.31 -3.30
N GLU A 84 5.71 -4.05 -3.19
CA GLU A 84 5.20 -3.00 -2.31
C GLU A 84 5.50 -3.27 -0.83
N ALA A 85 5.36 -4.52 -0.37
CA ALA A 85 5.72 -4.92 0.99
C ALA A 85 7.21 -4.69 1.28
N GLU A 86 8.10 -4.94 0.30
CA GLU A 86 9.53 -4.64 0.42
C GLU A 86 9.79 -3.14 0.64
N TRP A 87 9.12 -2.27 -0.13
CA TRP A 87 9.26 -0.82 -0.01
C TRP A 87 8.77 -0.25 1.34
N LEU A 88 7.80 -0.90 1.98
CA LEU A 88 7.21 -0.43 3.24
C LEU A 88 7.91 -0.98 4.49
N THR A 89 8.72 -2.03 4.34
CA THR A 89 9.48 -2.64 5.44
C THR A 89 10.80 -1.88 5.72
N LEU A 90 11.34 -1.21 4.70
CA LEU A 90 12.55 -0.36 4.78
C LEU A 90 12.24 1.02 5.37
#